data_AF-M9U7K5-F1
#
_entry.id   AF-M9U7K5-F1
#
_cell.length_a   1.000
_cell.length_b   1.000
_cell.length_c   1.000
_cell.angle_alpha   90.00
_cell.angle_beta   90.00
_cell.angle_gamma   90.00
#
_symmetry.space_group_name_H-M   'P 1'
#
loop_
_entity.id
_entity.type
_entity.pdbx_description
1 polymer ?
#
loop_
_entity_poly.entity_id
_entity_poly.type
_entity_poly.pdbx_seq_one_letter_code
_entity_poly.pdbx_strand_id
1 'polypeptide(L)'
;MDYIDFVIEYGKKLEKKKEECKSLDAFIRRAEDFPSLVAQEGLVPAMTFYYSKMEGGVSSIENVECEELINEGKGYSVYLSFLIDVLREFANLKCTTPLDCIKEVRQNEIVITRKILPILVEMKKVSNIVR
;
A
#
# COMPACT_ATOMS: atom_id res chain seq x y z
N MET A 1 9.29 6.23 14.25
CA MET A 1 8.31 7.27 13.86
C MET A 1 6.93 6.78 14.26
N ASP A 2 6.01 7.66 14.69
CA ASP A 2 4.62 7.24 14.93
C ASP A 2 3.92 6.91 13.60
N TYR A 3 2.91 6.05 13.63
CA TYR A 3 2.22 5.64 12.40
C TYR A 3 1.40 6.78 11.78
N ILE A 4 0.91 7.72 12.59
CA ILE A 4 0.23 8.92 12.07
C ILE A 4 1.21 9.80 11.31
N ASP A 5 2.40 10.05 11.87
CA ASP A 5 3.45 10.83 11.20
C ASP A 5 3.85 10.18 9.87
N PHE A 6 4.05 8.85 9.87
CA PHE A 6 4.36 8.11 8.64
C PHE A 6 3.27 8.28 7.56
N VAL A 7 1.99 8.16 7.95
CA VAL A 7 0.88 8.29 7.00
C VAL A 7 0.75 9.73 6.50
N ILE A 8 0.98 10.74 7.35
CA ILE A 8 1.00 12.16 6.95
C ILE A 8 2.14 12.43 5.97
N GLU A 9 3.34 11.91 6.24
CA GLU A 9 4.47 12.03 5.32
C GLU A 9 4.17 11.37 3.97
N TYR A 10 3.58 10.17 3.97
CA TYR A 10 3.14 9.52 2.74
C TYR A 10 2.05 10.32 2.02
N GLY A 11 1.12 10.92 2.77
CA GLY A 11 0.11 11.85 2.26
C GLY A 11 0.71 13.02 1.49
N LYS A 12 1.74 13.68 2.04
CA LYS A 12 2.48 14.75 1.36
C LYS A 12 3.12 14.29 0.05
N LYS A 13 3.62 13.04 0.01
CA LYS A 13 4.15 12.45 -1.23
C LYS A 13 3.05 12.30 -2.28
N LEU A 14 1.85 11.88 -1.87
CA LEU A 14 0.68 11.79 -2.75
C LEU A 14 0.25 13.17 -3.24
N GLU A 15 0.17 14.19 -2.38
CA GLU A 15 -0.19 15.55 -2.78
C GLU A 15 0.76 16.08 -3.86
N LYS A 16 2.06 15.98 -3.61
CA LYS A 16 3.08 16.35 -4.60
C LYS A 16 2.90 15.58 -5.90
N LYS A 17 2.64 14.26 -5.83
CA LYS A 17 2.47 13.45 -7.03
C LYS A 17 1.19 13.79 -7.80
N LYS A 18 0.14 14.23 -7.11
CA LYS A 18 -1.10 14.72 -7.72
C LYS A 18 -0.92 16.07 -8.42
N GLU A 19 -0.03 16.93 -7.93
CA GLU A 19 0.32 18.15 -8.66
C GLU A 19 1.00 17.84 -10.01
N GLU A 20 1.80 16.77 -10.05
CA GLU A 20 2.46 16.27 -11.27
C GLU A 20 1.49 15.49 -12.18
N CYS A 21 0.56 14.72 -11.60
CA CYS A 21 -0.29 13.77 -12.29
C CYS A 21 -1.78 14.13 -12.20
N LYS A 22 -2.50 14.11 -13.33
CA LYS A 22 -3.93 14.46 -13.39
C LYS A 22 -4.84 13.64 -12.46
N SER A 23 -4.43 12.43 -12.07
CA SER A 23 -5.19 11.55 -11.19
C SER A 23 -4.27 10.55 -10.48
N LEU A 24 -4.65 10.18 -9.25
CA LEU A 24 -4.07 9.10 -8.45
C LEU A 24 -5.07 7.98 -8.16
N ASP A 25 -6.17 7.92 -8.93
CA ASP A 25 -7.33 7.11 -8.59
C ASP A 25 -7.01 5.62 -8.45
N ALA A 26 -6.07 5.09 -9.24
CA ALA A 26 -5.71 3.68 -9.16
C ALA A 26 -5.08 3.35 -7.79
N PHE A 27 -4.21 4.21 -7.25
CA PHE A 27 -3.68 4.04 -5.89
C PHE A 27 -4.75 4.25 -4.83
N ILE A 28 -5.55 5.32 -4.95
CA ILE A 28 -6.57 5.68 -3.96
C ILE A 28 -7.61 4.56 -3.81
N ARG A 29 -8.10 3.98 -4.92
CA ARG A 29 -9.02 2.82 -4.86
C ARG A 29 -8.43 1.65 -4.09
N ARG A 30 -7.14 1.36 -4.28
CA ARG A 30 -6.44 0.29 -3.54
C ARG A 30 -6.31 0.61 -2.05
N ALA A 31 -6.03 1.85 -1.68
CA ALA A 31 -6.06 2.30 -0.29
C ALA A 31 -7.48 2.21 0.31
N GLU A 32 -8.52 2.48 -0.47
CA GLU A 32 -9.92 2.38 -0.04
C GLU A 32 -10.37 0.93 0.21
N ASP A 33 -9.97 0.01 -0.67
CA ASP A 33 -10.42 -1.39 -0.72
C ASP A 33 -9.64 -2.30 0.24
N PHE A 34 -8.31 -2.14 0.30
CA PHE A 34 -7.42 -3.12 0.94
C PHE A 34 -7.70 -3.35 2.43
N PRO A 35 -7.96 -2.33 3.29
CA PRO A 35 -8.24 -2.57 4.71
C PRO A 35 -9.46 -3.47 4.92
N SER A 36 -10.51 -3.29 4.10
CA SER A 36 -11.71 -4.12 4.15
C SER A 36 -11.41 -5.55 3.73
N LEU A 37 -10.61 -5.73 2.67
CA LEU A 37 -10.19 -7.04 2.19
C LEU A 37 -9.37 -7.80 3.25
N VAL A 38 -8.46 -7.10 3.95
CA VAL A 38 -7.68 -7.67 5.06
C VAL A 38 -8.60 -8.11 6.21
N ALA A 39 -9.63 -7.31 6.54
CA ALA A 39 -10.57 -7.64 7.60
C ALA A 39 -11.46 -8.85 7.27
N GLN A 40 -11.79 -9.06 5.98
CA GLN A 40 -12.67 -10.13 5.52
C GLN A 40 -11.91 -11.44 5.25
N GLU A 41 -10.80 -11.36 4.53
CA GLU A 41 -10.10 -12.52 3.97
C GLU A 41 -8.76 -12.81 4.66
N GLY A 42 -8.26 -11.87 5.47
CA GLY A 42 -6.91 -11.93 6.03
C GLY A 42 -5.87 -11.19 5.19
N LEU A 43 -4.71 -10.93 5.80
CA LEU A 43 -3.65 -10.15 5.18
C LEU A 43 -2.93 -10.95 4.09
N VAL A 44 -2.68 -12.24 4.31
CA VAL A 44 -1.97 -13.09 3.33
C VAL A 44 -2.80 -13.25 2.05
N PRO A 45 -4.11 -13.60 2.11
CA PRO A 45 -4.93 -13.67 0.91
C PRO A 45 -5.09 -12.31 0.22
N ALA A 46 -5.25 -11.22 0.97
CA ALA A 46 -5.34 -9.87 0.42
C ALA A 46 -4.07 -9.47 -0.36
N MET A 47 -2.89 -9.71 0.23
CA MET A 47 -1.60 -9.47 -0.43
C MET A 47 -1.42 -10.34 -1.67
N THR A 48 -1.80 -11.62 -1.59
CA THR A 48 -1.72 -12.56 -2.71
C THR A 48 -2.62 -12.10 -3.86
N PHE A 49 -3.82 -11.63 -3.56
CA PHE A 49 -4.72 -11.06 -4.55
C PHE A 49 -4.11 -9.82 -5.22
N TYR A 50 -3.58 -8.86 -4.46
CA TYR A 50 -2.97 -7.65 -5.02
C TYR A 50 -1.74 -7.98 -5.86
N TYR A 51 -0.92 -8.95 -5.43
CA TYR A 51 0.20 -9.46 -6.21
C TYR A 51 -0.26 -10.11 -7.52
N SER A 52 -1.38 -10.85 -7.53
CA SER A 52 -1.90 -11.46 -8.76
C SER A 52 -2.42 -10.45 -9.80
N LYS A 53 -2.69 -9.21 -9.38
CA LYS A 53 -3.22 -8.14 -10.23
C LYS A 53 -2.17 -7.12 -10.65
N MET A 54 -0.99 -7.17 -10.04
CA MET A 54 0.05 -6.19 -10.32
C MET A 54 0.59 -6.35 -11.74
N GLU A 55 0.80 -5.23 -12.42
CA GLU A 55 1.49 -5.19 -13.70
C GLU A 55 2.88 -4.56 -13.51
N GLY A 56 3.90 -5.20 -14.08
CA GLY A 56 5.28 -4.74 -13.96
C GLY A 56 5.93 -5.06 -12.61
N GLY A 57 6.84 -4.18 -12.18
CA GLY A 57 7.52 -4.27 -10.89
C GLY A 57 6.88 -3.36 -9.85
N VAL A 58 7.31 -3.49 -8.59
CA VAL A 58 6.95 -2.56 -7.53
C VAL A 58 7.61 -1.21 -7.79
N SER A 59 6.83 -0.12 -7.75
CA SER A 59 7.27 1.24 -8.00
C SER A 59 6.85 2.15 -6.85
N SER A 60 7.77 2.95 -6.30
CA SER A 60 7.40 3.93 -5.27
C SER A 60 6.62 5.10 -5.87
N ILE A 61 5.74 5.70 -5.07
CA ILE A 61 4.89 6.82 -5.49
C ILE A 61 5.68 8.03 -6.02
N GLU A 62 6.91 8.24 -5.55
CA GLU A 62 7.73 9.36 -5.97
C GLU A 62 8.23 9.20 -7.42
N ASN A 63 8.59 7.97 -7.81
CA ASN A 63 9.26 7.69 -9.08
C ASN A 63 8.33 7.14 -10.17
N VAL A 64 7.08 6.84 -9.81
CA VAL A 64 6.11 6.26 -10.74
C VAL A 64 5.68 7.27 -11.82
N GLU A 65 5.47 6.81 -13.06
CA GLU A 65 4.94 7.65 -14.14
C GLU A 65 3.43 7.89 -13.98
N CYS A 66 2.92 9.03 -14.45
CA CYS A 66 1.51 9.38 -14.26
C CYS A 66 0.52 8.43 -14.96
N GLU A 67 0.93 7.79 -16.06
CA GLU A 67 0.11 6.77 -16.73
C GLU A 67 -0.15 5.56 -15.82
N GLU A 68 0.82 5.23 -14.96
CA GLU A 68 0.71 4.12 -14.01
C GLU A 68 -0.35 4.36 -12.93
N LEU A 69 -0.61 5.62 -12.62
CA LEU A 69 -1.55 6.03 -11.57
C LEU A 69 -3.00 6.12 -12.07
N ILE A 70 -3.19 5.92 -13.37
CA ILE A 70 -4.50 5.77 -14.04
C ILE A 70 -4.79 4.29 -14.33
N ASN A 71 -3.75 3.49 -14.62
CA ASN A 71 -3.87 2.06 -14.88
C ASN A 71 -4.08 1.25 -13.58
N GLU A 72 -5.14 0.45 -13.54
CA GLU A 72 -5.49 -0.38 -12.37
C GLU A 72 -4.39 -1.38 -11.96
N GLY A 73 -3.81 -2.10 -12.92
CA GLY A 73 -2.76 -3.10 -12.70
C GLY A 73 -1.50 -2.47 -12.09
N LYS A 74 -1.13 -1.29 -12.57
CA LYS A 74 0.00 -0.53 -12.01
C LYS A 74 -0.33 0.14 -10.67
N GLY A 75 -1.60 0.49 -10.42
CA GLY A 75 -2.08 0.92 -9.12
C GLY A 75 -1.85 -0.11 -8.01
N TYR A 76 -2.02 -1.40 -8.32
CA TYR A 76 -1.64 -2.50 -7.40
C TYR A 76 -0.14 -2.51 -7.10
N SER A 77 0.70 -2.28 -8.10
CA SER A 77 2.16 -2.24 -7.95
C SER A 77 2.62 -1.14 -7.00
N VAL A 78 2.07 0.08 -7.15
CA VAL A 78 2.38 1.21 -6.27
C VAL A 78 1.87 0.97 -4.85
N TYR A 79 0.65 0.43 -4.71
CA TYR A 79 0.10 0.13 -3.39
C TYR A 79 0.88 -0.98 -2.67
N LEU A 80 1.36 -2.00 -3.40
CA LEU A 80 2.24 -3.01 -2.82
C LEU A 80 3.58 -2.41 -2.38
N SER A 81 4.11 -1.39 -3.07
CA SER A 81 5.30 -0.65 -2.60
C SER A 81 5.05 -0.03 -1.23
N PHE A 82 3.95 0.72 -1.10
CA PHE A 82 3.52 1.30 0.17
C PHE A 82 3.40 0.25 1.27
N LEU A 83 2.76 -0.89 0.96
CA LEU A 83 2.56 -1.96 1.94
C LEU A 83 3.89 -2.58 2.39
N ILE A 84 4.84 -2.75 1.48
CA ILE A 84 6.19 -3.25 1.82
C ILE A 84 6.87 -2.29 2.78
N ASP A 85 6.79 -0.97 2.54
CA ASP A 85 7.35 0.03 3.46
C ASP A 85 6.72 -0.05 4.85
N VAL A 86 5.39 -0.17 4.92
CA VAL A 86 4.65 -0.35 6.19
C VAL A 86 5.07 -1.63 6.92
N LEU A 87 5.18 -2.75 6.21
CA LEU A 87 5.58 -4.04 6.78
C LEU A 87 7.01 -4.00 7.35
N ARG A 88 7.92 -3.30 6.65
CA ARG A 88 9.30 -3.15 7.11
C ARG A 88 9.40 -2.25 8.33
N GLU A 89 8.74 -1.09 8.29
CA GLU A 89 8.83 -0.07 9.35
C GLU A 89 8.08 -0.49 10.62
N PHE A 90 6.88 -1.06 10.51
CA PHE A 90 6.00 -1.30 11.66
C PHE A 90 5.89 -2.77 12.07
N ALA A 91 6.12 -3.71 11.15
CA ALA A 91 6.17 -5.13 11.46
C ALA A 91 7.60 -5.70 11.56
N ASN A 92 8.64 -4.87 11.33
CA ASN A 92 10.06 -5.25 11.34
C ASN A 92 10.38 -6.43 10.41
N LEU A 93 9.67 -6.53 9.28
CA LEU A 93 9.94 -7.55 8.26
C LEU A 93 11.18 -7.17 7.44
N LYS A 94 11.88 -8.17 6.90
CA LYS A 94 13.10 -7.97 6.09
C LYS A 94 12.85 -8.09 4.59
N CYS A 95 11.64 -8.49 4.22
CA CYS A 95 11.24 -8.67 2.84
C CYS A 95 11.38 -7.39 2.01
N THR A 96 11.75 -7.55 0.74
CA THR A 96 11.90 -6.44 -0.22
C THR A 96 11.03 -6.62 -1.47
N THR A 97 10.48 -7.81 -1.67
CA THR A 97 9.58 -8.14 -2.79
C THR A 97 8.20 -8.56 -2.27
N PRO A 98 7.11 -8.39 -3.04
CA PRO A 98 5.78 -8.80 -2.60
C PRO A 98 5.71 -10.28 -2.21
N LEU A 99 6.35 -11.15 -2.99
CA LEU A 99 6.35 -12.60 -2.75
C LEU A 99 7.09 -12.97 -1.46
N ASP A 100 8.21 -12.32 -1.16
CA ASP A 100 8.94 -12.56 0.08
C ASP A 100 8.17 -12.02 1.28
N CYS A 101 7.51 -10.86 1.13
CA CYS A 101 6.65 -10.32 2.18
C CYS A 101 5.46 -11.24 2.46
N ILE A 102 4.82 -11.81 1.44
CA ILE A 102 3.75 -12.80 1.63
C ILE A 102 4.25 -14.00 2.45
N LYS A 103 5.46 -14.51 2.17
CA LYS A 103 6.06 -15.63 2.92
C LYS A 103 6.35 -15.27 4.37
N GLU A 104 6.92 -14.09 4.64
CA GLU A 104 7.21 -13.64 6.01
C GLU A 104 5.94 -13.36 6.79
N VAL A 105 4.96 -12.66 6.19
CA VAL A 105 3.67 -12.35 6.83
C VAL A 105 2.95 -13.63 7.24
N ARG A 106 2.96 -14.67 6.40
CA ARG A 106 2.35 -15.97 6.69
C ARG A 106 2.84 -16.60 7.99
N GLN A 107 4.06 -16.30 8.44
CA GLN A 107 4.60 -16.89 9.67
C GLN A 107 3.90 -16.38 10.93
N ASN A 108 3.39 -15.14 10.92
CA ASN A 108 2.80 -14.48 12.10
C ASN A 108 1.66 -13.52 11.72
N GLU A 109 0.80 -13.94 10.79
CA GLU A 109 -0.19 -13.08 10.14
C GLU A 109 -1.04 -12.27 11.12
N ILE A 110 -1.62 -12.92 12.14
CA ILE A 110 -2.52 -12.26 13.10
C ILE A 110 -1.82 -11.10 13.84
N VAL A 111 -0.56 -11.31 14.25
CA VAL A 111 0.22 -10.30 14.98
C VAL A 111 0.57 -9.14 14.06
N ILE A 112 0.97 -9.44 12.82
CA ILE A 112 1.35 -8.44 11.83
C ILE A 112 0.13 -7.60 11.42
N THR A 113 -0.99 -8.24 11.13
CA THR A 113 -2.25 -7.57 10.79
C THR A 113 -2.67 -6.58 11.87
N ARG A 114 -2.61 -6.98 13.15
CA ARG A 114 -2.94 -6.07 14.28
C ARG A 114 -2.04 -4.84 14.34
N LYS A 115 -0.77 -4.96 13.95
CA LYS A 115 0.18 -3.84 13.92
C LYS A 115 -0.11 -2.86 12.79
N ILE A 116 -0.41 -3.38 11.59
CA ILE A 116 -0.48 -2.54 10.38
C ILE A 116 -1.89 -2.05 10.06
N LEU A 117 -2.95 -2.74 10.51
CA LEU A 117 -4.33 -2.40 10.14
C LEU A 117 -4.70 -0.94 10.48
N PRO A 118 -4.32 -0.37 11.65
CA PRO A 118 -4.56 1.05 11.91
C PRO A 118 -3.93 1.97 10.86
N ILE A 119 -2.72 1.63 10.40
CA ILE A 119 -1.96 2.38 9.39
C ILE A 119 -2.69 2.35 8.04
N LEU A 120 -3.20 1.17 7.65
CA LEU A 120 -3.97 0.99 6.41
C LEU A 120 -5.28 1.80 6.46
N VAL A 121 -5.95 1.85 7.62
CA VAL A 121 -7.17 2.64 7.82
C VAL A 121 -6.90 4.13 7.76
N GLU A 122 -5.81 4.62 8.35
CA GLU A 122 -5.44 6.03 8.25
C GLU A 122 -5.00 6.40 6.83
N MET A 123 -4.26 5.53 6.15
CA MET A 123 -3.89 5.75 4.75
C MET A 123 -5.12 5.86 3.86
N LYS A 124 -6.16 5.04 4.07
CA LYS A 124 -7.46 5.20 3.38
C LYS A 124 -8.07 6.59 3.56
N LYS A 125 -8.02 7.15 4.76
CA LYS A 125 -8.57 8.49 5.03
C LYS A 125 -7.73 9.55 4.36
N VAL A 126 -6.41 9.48 4.51
CA VAL A 126 -5.47 10.45 3.93
C VAL A 126 -5.50 10.41 2.41
N SER A 127 -5.52 9.23 1.78
CA SER A 127 -5.63 9.10 0.32
C SER A 127 -6.91 9.74 -0.22
N ASN A 128 -8.01 9.69 0.56
CA ASN A 128 -9.29 10.30 0.17
C ASN A 128 -9.31 11.82 0.34
N ILE A 129 -8.50 12.38 1.23
CA ILE A 129 -8.29 13.83 1.31
C ILE A 129 -7.52 14.32 0.08
N VAL A 130 -6.55 13.52 -0.38
CA VAL A 130 -5.73 13.84 -1.55
C VAL A 130 -6.51 13.61 -2.86
N ARG A 131 -7.66 12.92 -2.87
CA ARG A 131 -8.44 12.61 -4.08
C ARG A 131 -8.82 13.85 -4.89
#